data_AF-A0A256XXV0-F1
#
_entry.id   AF-A0A256XXV0-F1
#
_cell.length_a   1.000
_cell.length_b   1.000
_cell.length_c   1.000
_cell.angle_alpha   90.00
_cell.angle_beta   90.00
_cell.angle_gamma   90.00
#
_symmetry.space_group_name_H-M   'P 1'
#
loop_
_entity.id
_entity.type
_entity.pdbx_description
1 polymer ?
#
loop_
_entity_poly.entity_id
_entity_poly.type
_entity_poly.pdbx_seq_one_letter_code
_entity_poly.pdbx_strand_id
1 'polypeptide(L)'
;MGFTDFCIKTRWWFLVIGILTFSFGIGWILLIFSIIGFVKNHSPANKKNKNYSLPAGFNYPDKVKKDNFIKCPVCKKGKIKKDKKKPKFKNCDFCKAQFKKTGEKSFKLSVKNCSDEYADYQYANCDFSLNEWNTIALTGKTLRENILEQFRRGDVPNLSEKEIKSPVALKSKEHFIWVEQSQLYEPRAVRNYKGGSVRVAKGAYIHLGQAESHQEMRHIDNGFLTLTNKRLIFSGGQRSSNIDLKRIINITVYSDGFKVNIENRQKPQFFATNDSEFWHALLTGAIKNNS
;
A
#
# COMPACT_ATOMS: atom_id res chain seq x y z
N MET A 1 -20.44 11.65 20.82
CA MET A 1 -19.26 11.15 21.58
C MET A 1 -18.40 10.38 20.58
N GLY A 2 -17.21 10.77 20.13
CA GLY A 2 -16.22 11.70 20.65
C GLY A 2 -14.86 10.99 20.67
N PHE A 3 -14.31 10.61 19.52
CA PHE A 3 -12.92 10.17 19.39
C PHE A 3 -12.31 10.71 18.09
N THR A 4 -11.33 11.60 18.24
CA THR A 4 -10.59 12.23 17.16
C THR A 4 -9.47 11.31 16.69
N ASP A 5 -9.54 10.85 15.43
CA ASP A 5 -8.48 10.06 14.82
C ASP A 5 -7.24 10.90 14.52
N PHE A 6 -6.11 10.36 14.96
CA PHE A 6 -4.76 10.91 14.83
C PHE A 6 -4.18 10.56 13.46
N CYS A 7 -3.85 11.56 12.64
CA CYS A 7 -2.83 11.39 11.59
C CYS A 7 -1.48 11.12 12.28
N ILE A 8 -1.10 9.85 12.43
CA ILE A 8 0.19 9.47 13.03
C ILE A 8 1.31 9.77 12.04
N LYS A 9 2.11 10.77 12.41
CA LYS A 9 3.46 11.01 11.91
C LYS A 9 4.38 10.02 12.62
N THR A 10 4.85 8.98 11.93
CA THR A 10 5.85 8.05 12.48
C THR A 10 7.13 8.81 12.83
N ARG A 11 7.38 8.96 14.13
CA ARG A 11 8.63 9.51 14.66
C ARG A 11 9.19 8.47 15.62
N TRP A 12 10.21 7.75 15.14
CA TRP A 12 10.98 6.79 15.93
C TRP A 12 11.55 7.49 17.17
N TRP A 13 11.27 6.93 18.35
CA TRP A 13 12.00 7.20 19.58
C TRP A 13 12.85 5.97 19.88
N PHE A 14 14.16 6.16 19.95
CA PHE A 14 15.09 5.17 20.50
C PHE A 14 14.79 5.02 21.99
N LEU A 15 14.53 3.78 22.43
CA LEU A 15 14.69 3.41 23.83
C LEU A 15 15.86 2.44 23.93
N VAL A 16 16.93 2.95 24.54
CA VAL A 16 18.08 2.20 25.03
C VAL A 16 17.57 1.29 26.15
N ILE A 17 17.73 -0.02 26.00
CA ILE A 17 17.65 -0.97 27.10
C ILE A 17 19.03 -1.61 27.20
N GLY A 18 19.73 -1.30 28.29
CA GLY A 18 20.98 -1.93 28.65
C GLY A 18 20.75 -3.39 29.01
N ILE A 19 21.60 -4.26 28.46
CA ILE A 19 21.70 -5.67 28.85
C ILE A 19 23.12 -5.88 29.37
N LEU A 20 23.22 -6.19 30.66
CA LEU A 20 24.40 -6.72 31.32
C LEU A 20 24.79 -8.04 30.62
N THR A 21 25.97 -8.09 29.99
CA THR A 21 26.54 -9.33 29.46
C THR A 21 27.62 -9.83 30.41
N PHE A 22 27.31 -10.94 31.08
CA PHE A 22 28.29 -11.87 31.63
C PHE A 22 29.14 -12.44 30.48
N SER A 23 30.46 -12.37 30.63
CA SER A 23 31.42 -12.99 29.72
C SER A 23 31.31 -14.51 29.76
N PHE A 24 31.13 -15.16 28.61
CA PHE A 24 31.85 -16.39 28.22
C PHE A 24 31.72 -16.58 26.71
N GLY A 25 32.85 -16.88 26.06
CA GLY A 25 33.02 -16.76 24.63
C GLY A 25 32.44 -17.89 23.77
N ILE A 26 32.84 -17.78 22.49
CA ILE A 26 32.68 -18.72 21.35
C ILE A 26 31.54 -18.36 20.38
N GLY A 27 31.95 -17.78 19.24
CA GLY A 27 31.65 -18.29 17.90
C GLY A 27 30.25 -18.11 17.30
N TRP A 28 30.26 -17.69 16.02
CA TRP A 28 29.19 -17.69 15.01
C TRP A 28 28.27 -16.46 14.93
N ILE A 29 28.65 -15.53 14.04
CA ILE A 29 27.73 -14.58 13.42
C ILE A 29 27.13 -15.26 12.18
N LEU A 30 25.92 -15.78 12.32
CA LEU A 30 24.98 -15.95 11.21
C LEU A 30 23.80 -15.02 11.48
N LEU A 31 23.68 -13.98 10.65
CA LEU A 31 22.51 -13.11 10.58
C LEU A 31 21.30 -13.93 10.09
N ILE A 32 20.61 -14.57 11.03
CA ILE A 32 19.25 -15.05 10.81
C ILE A 32 18.34 -13.83 11.00
N PHE A 33 18.07 -13.11 9.92
CA PHE A 33 16.86 -12.29 9.85
C PHE A 33 15.67 -13.25 9.85
N SER A 34 15.23 -13.64 11.05
CA SER A 34 13.96 -14.30 11.26
C SER A 34 12.86 -13.26 11.02
N ILE A 35 12.46 -13.12 9.76
CA ILE A 35 11.13 -12.61 9.44
C ILE A 35 10.19 -13.76 9.82
N ILE A 36 9.76 -13.75 11.08
CA ILE A 36 8.70 -14.62 11.58
C ILE A 36 7.51 -14.41 10.65
N GLY A 37 7.21 -15.45 9.86
CA GLY A 37 6.06 -15.53 8.99
C GLY A 37 4.80 -15.47 9.85
N PHE A 38 4.30 -14.27 10.07
CA PHE A 38 2.99 -14.06 10.62
C PHE A 38 2.00 -14.30 9.47
N VAL A 39 1.31 -15.44 9.53
CA VAL A 39 0.14 -15.72 8.69
C VAL A 39 -0.90 -14.65 9.02
N LYS A 40 -0.90 -13.55 8.27
CA LYS A 40 -1.99 -12.58 8.32
C LYS A 40 -3.21 -13.25 7.72
N ASN A 41 -4.28 -13.32 8.50
CA ASN A 41 -5.63 -13.30 7.95
C ASN A 41 -5.66 -12.15 6.94
N HIS A 42 -5.75 -12.46 5.64
CA HIS A 42 -5.86 -11.48 4.56
C HIS A 42 -7.24 -10.82 4.65
N SER A 43 -7.41 -9.98 5.66
CA SER A 43 -8.62 -9.21 5.87
C SER A 43 -8.70 -8.16 4.76
N PRO A 44 -9.87 -7.98 4.13
CA PRO A 44 -10.04 -6.92 3.13
C PRO A 44 -9.65 -5.58 3.74
N ALA A 45 -8.99 -4.73 2.95
CA ALA A 45 -8.41 -3.48 3.41
C ALA A 45 -9.42 -2.66 4.25
N ASN A 46 -9.09 -2.41 5.52
CA ASN A 46 -9.89 -1.60 6.41
C ASN A 46 -9.77 -0.11 6.03
N LYS A 47 -10.89 0.52 5.68
CA LYS A 47 -10.99 1.92 5.19
C LYS A 47 -10.48 3.00 6.16
N LYS A 48 -10.11 2.66 7.40
CA LYS A 48 -9.85 3.64 8.48
C LYS A 48 -8.43 4.22 8.53
N ASN A 49 -7.43 3.59 7.91
CA ASN A 49 -6.05 4.11 7.86
C ASN A 49 -5.68 4.51 6.43
N LYS A 50 -6.19 5.67 5.97
CA LYS A 50 -5.84 6.18 4.64
C LYS A 50 -4.39 6.65 4.64
N ASN A 51 -3.55 5.97 3.86
CA ASN A 51 -2.23 6.48 3.52
C ASN A 51 -2.40 7.57 2.45
N TYR A 52 -1.89 8.78 2.71
CA TYR A 52 -1.93 9.91 1.79
C TYR A 52 -0.58 10.16 1.09
N SER A 53 0.49 9.43 1.44
CA SER A 53 1.78 9.56 0.77
C SER A 53 1.86 8.68 -0.47
N LEU A 54 2.55 9.15 -1.50
CA LEU A 54 2.95 8.33 -2.64
C LEU A 54 4.15 7.44 -2.27
N PRO A 55 4.33 6.28 -2.92
CA PRO A 55 5.52 5.47 -2.73
C PRO A 55 6.80 6.24 -3.10
N ALA A 56 7.88 5.93 -2.40
CA ALA A 56 9.18 6.55 -2.61
C ALA A 56 9.64 6.38 -4.08
N GLY A 57 10.16 7.45 -4.69
CA GLY A 57 10.59 7.45 -6.10
C GLY A 57 9.52 7.88 -7.12
N PHE A 58 8.25 8.02 -6.70
CA PHE A 58 7.22 8.64 -7.50
C PHE A 58 7.11 10.14 -7.18
N ASN A 59 7.70 10.98 -8.04
CA ASN A 59 7.56 12.44 -7.96
C ASN A 59 6.82 12.91 -9.22
N TYR A 60 5.53 13.23 -9.08
CA TYR A 60 4.77 13.81 -10.18
C TYR A 60 5.04 15.32 -10.21
N PRO A 61 5.25 15.95 -11.38
CA PRO A 61 5.44 17.39 -11.45
C PRO A 61 4.20 18.10 -10.91
N ASP A 62 4.32 18.64 -9.71
CA ASP A 62 3.33 19.52 -9.10
C ASP A 62 3.10 20.72 -10.02
N LYS A 63 1.96 20.74 -10.72
CA LYS A 63 1.56 21.88 -11.55
C LYS A 63 1.13 23.10 -10.72
N VAL A 64 1.05 22.96 -9.39
CA VAL A 64 0.50 23.98 -8.48
C VAL A 64 1.54 24.45 -7.46
N LYS A 65 2.68 24.97 -7.94
CA LYS A 65 3.63 25.65 -7.05
C LYS A 65 3.15 27.07 -6.76
N LYS A 66 2.47 27.27 -5.62
CA LYS A 66 2.16 28.60 -5.09
C LYS A 66 2.62 28.75 -3.65
N ASP A 67 3.11 29.94 -3.33
CA ASP A 67 3.58 30.29 -1.97
C ASP A 67 2.43 30.66 -1.00
N ASN A 68 1.20 30.71 -1.49
CA ASN A 68 0.01 30.97 -0.69
C ASN A 68 -1.18 30.06 -1.04
N PHE A 69 -2.17 30.02 -0.15
CA PHE A 69 -3.43 29.33 -0.40
C PHE A 69 -4.15 29.97 -1.58
N ILE A 70 -4.58 29.16 -2.55
CA ILE A 70 -5.35 29.62 -3.72
C ILE A 70 -6.77 29.99 -3.31
N LYS A 71 -7.42 29.09 -2.57
CA LYS A 71 -8.76 29.23 -1.98
C LYS A 71 -8.90 28.24 -0.83
N CYS A 72 -10.00 28.31 -0.09
CA CYS A 72 -10.24 27.41 1.02
C CYS A 72 -10.44 25.96 0.53
N PRO A 73 -9.66 24.98 1.04
CA PRO A 73 -9.85 23.57 0.72
C PRO A 73 -11.22 23.01 1.13
N VAL A 74 -11.80 23.53 2.22
CA VAL A 74 -13.06 23.04 2.81
C VAL A 74 -14.27 23.49 1.96
N CYS A 75 -14.51 24.80 1.87
CA CYS A 75 -15.69 25.31 1.16
C CYS A 75 -15.47 25.61 -0.33
N LYS A 76 -14.22 25.55 -0.82
CA LYS A 76 -13.81 25.83 -2.21
C LYS A 76 -14.16 27.23 -2.75
N LYS A 77 -14.66 28.14 -1.89
CA LYS A 77 -15.09 29.52 -2.23
C LYS A 77 -14.26 30.60 -1.53
N GLY A 78 -14.14 30.52 -0.20
CA GLY A 78 -13.54 31.59 0.60
C GLY A 78 -12.02 31.72 0.47
N LYS A 79 -11.50 32.88 0.83
CA LYS A 79 -10.06 33.18 0.88
C LYS A 79 -9.51 32.90 2.28
N ILE A 80 -8.28 32.43 2.35
CA ILE A 80 -7.60 32.15 3.63
C ILE A 80 -6.73 33.35 4.00
N LYS A 81 -7.06 34.00 5.12
CA LYS A 81 -6.38 35.21 5.61
C LYS A 81 -5.66 34.91 6.92
N LYS A 82 -4.51 35.56 7.15
CA LYS A 82 -3.80 35.49 8.44
C LYS A 82 -4.68 36.06 9.54
N ASP A 83 -4.67 35.43 10.71
CA ASP A 83 -5.35 35.93 11.89
C ASP A 83 -4.54 37.09 12.49
N LYS A 84 -5.19 38.25 12.69
CA LYS A 84 -4.55 39.47 13.21
C LYS A 84 -4.02 39.28 14.64
N LYS A 85 -4.75 38.53 15.48
CA LYS A 85 -4.40 38.31 16.89
C LYS A 85 -3.46 37.13 17.06
N LYS A 86 -3.53 36.14 16.16
CA LYS A 86 -2.76 34.89 16.27
C LYS A 86 -2.03 34.56 14.96
N PRO A 87 -0.79 35.06 14.74
CA PRO A 87 -0.10 34.95 13.43
C PRO A 87 0.20 33.51 12.98
N LYS A 88 0.19 32.54 13.90
CA LYS A 88 0.31 31.10 13.58
C LYS A 88 -0.96 30.53 12.92
N PHE A 89 -2.07 31.25 12.91
CA PHE A 89 -3.34 30.80 12.38
C PHE A 89 -3.70 31.58 11.11
N LYS A 90 -4.32 30.86 10.17
CA LYS A 90 -5.02 31.46 9.04
C LYS A 90 -6.45 30.95 9.04
N ASN A 91 -7.41 31.82 8.78
CA ASN A 91 -8.84 31.47 8.81
C ASN A 91 -9.46 31.74 7.45
N CYS A 92 -10.43 30.92 7.05
CA CYS A 92 -11.27 31.19 5.89
C CYS A 92 -12.27 32.30 6.22
N ASP A 93 -12.42 33.27 5.32
CA ASP A 93 -13.41 34.35 5.50
C ASP A 93 -14.87 33.88 5.31
N PHE A 94 -15.10 32.84 4.51
CA PHE A 94 -16.41 32.25 4.26
C PHE A 94 -16.81 31.21 5.32
N CYS A 95 -16.23 30.00 5.27
CA CYS A 95 -16.64 28.89 6.13
C CYS A 95 -15.95 28.85 7.49
N LYS A 96 -15.12 29.84 7.83
CA LYS A 96 -14.41 29.92 9.12
C LYS A 96 -13.44 28.76 9.46
N ALA A 97 -13.17 27.86 8.51
CA ALA A 97 -12.12 26.85 8.63
C ALA A 97 -10.78 27.48 9.07
N GLN A 98 -10.11 26.84 10.03
CA GLN A 98 -8.89 27.36 10.64
C GLN A 98 -7.69 26.46 10.31
N PHE A 99 -6.59 27.08 9.91
CA PHE A 99 -5.35 26.44 9.52
C PHE A 99 -4.23 26.91 10.45
N LYS A 100 -3.75 26.01 11.31
CA LYS A 100 -2.63 26.28 12.22
C LYS A 100 -1.32 25.93 11.52
N LYS A 101 -0.40 26.87 11.43
CA LYS A 101 0.96 26.64 10.89
C LYS A 101 1.72 25.66 11.79
N THR A 102 2.21 24.57 11.21
CA THR A 102 2.95 23.48 11.88
C THR A 102 4.39 23.36 11.39
N GLY A 103 4.66 23.81 10.16
CA GLY A 103 6.00 23.92 9.57
C GLY A 103 6.11 25.17 8.69
N GLU A 104 7.19 25.31 7.93
CA GLU A 104 7.42 26.50 7.10
C GLU A 104 6.30 26.73 6.08
N LYS A 105 5.91 25.65 5.38
CA LYS A 105 4.79 25.60 4.41
C LYS A 105 3.78 24.49 4.74
N SER A 106 3.61 24.13 6.01
CA SER A 106 2.65 23.09 6.45
C SER A 106 1.62 23.63 7.43
N PHE A 107 0.39 23.15 7.31
CA PHE A 107 -0.75 23.63 8.08
C PHE A 107 -1.65 22.48 8.50
N LYS A 108 -2.05 22.47 9.78
CA LYS A 108 -3.06 21.57 10.32
C LYS A 108 -4.45 22.22 10.26
N LEU A 109 -5.42 21.51 9.69
CA LEU A 109 -6.80 21.97 9.55
C LEU A 109 -7.62 21.69 10.82
N SER A 110 -8.45 22.66 11.22
CA SER A 110 -9.51 22.53 12.21
C SER A 110 -10.81 23.05 11.63
N VAL A 111 -11.86 22.21 11.67
CA VAL A 111 -13.22 22.55 11.21
C VAL A 111 -14.19 22.80 12.36
N LYS A 112 -13.71 22.88 13.62
CA LYS A 112 -14.56 23.09 14.81
C LYS A 112 -15.39 24.37 14.76
N ASN A 113 -14.90 25.39 14.07
CA ASN A 113 -15.57 26.68 13.94
C ASN A 113 -16.28 26.83 12.59
N CYS A 114 -16.30 25.77 11.77
CA CYS A 114 -16.98 25.80 10.48
C CYS A 114 -18.50 25.74 10.66
N SER A 115 -19.23 26.13 9.60
CA SER A 115 -20.65 25.82 9.47
C SER A 115 -20.88 24.31 9.55
N ASP A 116 -22.03 23.89 10.10
CA ASP A 116 -22.34 22.48 10.40
C ASP A 116 -22.25 21.56 9.17
N GLU A 117 -22.48 22.09 7.96
CA GLU A 117 -22.31 21.36 6.69
C GLU A 117 -20.88 20.80 6.46
N TYR A 118 -19.87 21.30 7.19
CA TYR A 118 -18.48 20.83 7.10
C TYR A 118 -17.99 20.10 8.35
N ALA A 119 -18.87 19.78 9.31
CA ALA A 119 -18.47 19.14 10.56
C ALA A 119 -17.72 17.81 10.33
N ASP A 120 -18.17 17.02 9.34
CA ASP A 120 -17.61 15.72 8.98
C ASP A 120 -16.65 15.77 7.77
N TYR A 121 -16.00 16.91 7.55
CA TYR A 121 -15.08 17.05 6.43
C TYR A 121 -13.94 16.02 6.52
N GLN A 122 -13.79 15.22 5.46
CA GLN A 122 -12.93 14.02 5.44
C GLN A 122 -11.44 14.26 5.76
N TYR A 123 -10.94 15.49 5.59
CA TYR A 123 -9.54 15.85 5.90
C TYR A 123 -9.42 16.72 7.16
N ALA A 124 -10.45 16.76 8.01
CA ALA A 124 -10.38 17.43 9.30
C ALA A 124 -9.21 16.89 10.13
N ASN A 125 -8.49 17.78 10.82
CA ASN A 125 -7.31 17.46 11.64
C ASN A 125 -6.08 16.93 10.88
N CYS A 126 -6.12 16.79 9.56
CA CYS A 126 -4.94 16.48 8.76
C CYS A 126 -3.95 17.66 8.80
N ASP A 127 -2.66 17.32 8.75
CA ASP A 127 -1.55 18.27 8.66
C ASP A 127 -0.84 18.05 7.32
N PHE A 128 -1.10 18.95 6.37
CA PHE A 128 -0.60 18.84 5.01
C PHE A 128 0.25 20.05 4.62
N SER A 129 1.07 19.85 3.59
CA SER A 129 1.79 20.95 2.95
C SER A 129 0.82 21.91 2.25
N LEU A 130 1.28 23.12 2.00
CA LEU A 130 0.51 24.12 1.29
C LEU A 130 0.16 23.67 -0.14
N ASN A 131 1.07 22.95 -0.79
CA ASN A 131 0.83 22.37 -2.11
C ASN A 131 -0.34 21.38 -2.07
N GLU A 132 -0.31 20.45 -1.12
CA GLU A 132 -1.36 19.46 -0.93
C GLU A 132 -2.72 20.12 -0.64
N TRP A 133 -2.76 21.14 0.23
CA TRP A 133 -3.99 21.90 0.47
C TRP A 133 -4.50 22.62 -0.77
N ASN A 134 -3.61 23.16 -1.60
CA ASN A 134 -3.99 23.78 -2.87
C ASN A 134 -4.54 22.74 -3.86
N THR A 135 -3.96 21.54 -3.91
CA THR A 135 -4.48 20.40 -4.69
C THR A 135 -5.88 20.03 -4.23
N ILE A 136 -6.12 19.90 -2.92
CA ILE A 136 -7.45 19.61 -2.36
C ILE A 136 -8.43 20.74 -2.69
N ALA A 137 -8.01 22.00 -2.59
CA ALA A 137 -8.86 23.13 -2.90
C ALA A 137 -9.31 23.15 -4.36
N LEU A 138 -8.44 22.77 -5.29
CA LEU A 138 -8.73 22.75 -6.72
C LEU A 138 -9.53 21.52 -7.15
N THR A 139 -9.13 20.34 -6.68
CA THR A 139 -9.64 19.04 -7.18
C THR A 139 -10.65 18.40 -6.25
N GLY A 140 -10.69 18.80 -4.97
CA GLY A 140 -11.44 18.12 -3.92
C GLY A 140 -10.80 16.83 -3.40
N LYS A 141 -9.62 16.45 -3.91
CA LYS A 141 -8.91 15.22 -3.58
C LYS A 141 -7.46 15.52 -3.23
N THR A 142 -6.82 14.64 -2.48
CA THR A 142 -5.37 14.68 -2.25
C THR A 142 -4.59 14.43 -3.55
N LEU A 143 -3.31 14.79 -3.57
CA LEU A 143 -2.41 14.49 -4.69
C LEU A 143 -2.38 12.99 -4.98
N ARG A 144 -2.26 12.17 -3.92
CA ARG A 144 -2.30 10.71 -4.06
C ARG A 144 -3.61 10.22 -4.66
N GLU A 145 -4.76 10.65 -4.14
CA GLU A 145 -6.06 10.22 -4.68
C GLU A 145 -6.22 10.61 -6.16
N ASN A 146 -5.77 11.80 -6.55
CA ASN A 146 -5.78 12.21 -7.96
C ASN A 146 -4.88 11.32 -8.83
N ILE A 147 -3.69 10.96 -8.35
CA ILE A 147 -2.75 10.09 -9.07
C ILE A 147 -3.31 8.68 -9.23
N LEU A 148 -3.85 8.09 -8.16
CA LEU A 148 -4.46 6.76 -8.24
C LEU A 148 -5.64 6.75 -9.23
N GLU A 149 -6.43 7.83 -9.29
CA GLU A 149 -7.50 7.98 -10.27
C GLU A 149 -6.98 8.14 -11.70
N GLN A 150 -5.88 8.88 -11.91
CA GLN A 150 -5.23 8.98 -13.22
C GLN A 150 -4.75 7.60 -13.70
N PHE A 151 -4.10 6.84 -12.83
CA PHE A 151 -3.65 5.48 -13.15
C PHE A 151 -4.83 4.59 -13.53
N ARG A 152 -5.89 4.55 -12.71
CA ARG A 152 -7.11 3.78 -13.01
C ARG A 152 -7.75 4.16 -14.35
N ARG A 153 -7.56 5.40 -14.82
CA ARG A 153 -8.04 5.85 -16.13
C ARG A 153 -7.21 5.35 -17.31
N GLY A 154 -5.99 4.86 -17.06
CA GLY A 154 -5.04 4.39 -18.07
C GLY A 154 -3.78 5.26 -18.16
N ASP A 155 -3.69 6.37 -17.44
CA ASP A 155 -2.52 7.26 -17.49
C ASP A 155 -1.40 6.75 -16.57
N VAL A 156 -0.85 5.59 -16.91
CA VAL A 156 0.23 4.93 -16.16
C VAL A 156 1.60 5.48 -16.55
N PRO A 157 2.55 5.61 -15.61
CA PRO A 157 3.84 6.20 -15.90
C PRO A 157 4.70 5.28 -16.79
N ASN A 158 5.45 5.89 -17.71
CA ASN A 158 6.58 5.22 -18.36
C ASN A 158 7.86 5.62 -17.63
N LEU A 159 8.45 4.66 -16.92
CA LEU A 159 9.66 4.86 -16.12
C LEU A 159 10.90 4.24 -16.78
N SER A 160 10.85 3.89 -18.06
CA SER A 160 11.98 3.26 -18.77
C SER A 160 13.19 4.18 -18.94
N GLU A 161 12.97 5.49 -18.95
CA GLU A 161 14.03 6.51 -19.07
C GLU A 161 14.71 6.81 -17.73
N LYS A 162 14.16 6.32 -16.61
CA LYS A 162 14.81 6.45 -15.31
C LYS A 162 15.81 5.30 -15.14
N GLU A 163 16.93 5.55 -14.48
CA GLU A 163 17.93 4.53 -14.09
C GLU A 163 17.38 3.58 -13.01
N ILE A 164 16.29 2.88 -13.32
CA ILE A 164 15.71 1.87 -12.46
C ILE A 164 16.39 0.56 -12.80
N LYS A 165 17.17 0.04 -11.84
CA LYS A 165 17.73 -1.32 -11.91
C LYS A 165 16.61 -2.34 -11.82
N SER A 166 15.90 -2.56 -12.93
CA SER A 166 14.92 -3.63 -13.06
C SER A 166 15.66 -4.95 -13.29
N PRO A 167 15.33 -6.03 -12.55
CA PRO A 167 15.92 -7.35 -12.79
C PRO A 167 15.41 -8.03 -14.07
N VAL A 168 14.53 -7.37 -14.84
CA VAL A 168 13.87 -7.96 -16.00
C VAL A 168 14.23 -7.20 -17.29
N ALA A 169 14.62 -7.96 -18.32
CA ALA A 169 14.76 -7.47 -19.68
C ALA A 169 13.40 -7.16 -20.33
N LEU A 170 13.30 -5.98 -20.95
CA LEU A 170 12.12 -5.54 -21.69
C LEU A 170 12.11 -6.14 -23.10
N LYS A 171 10.93 -6.54 -23.56
CA LYS A 171 10.68 -6.97 -24.95
C LYS A 171 10.46 -5.76 -25.85
N SER A 172 10.41 -5.98 -27.17
CA SER A 172 10.09 -4.92 -28.14
C SER A 172 8.75 -4.24 -27.82
N LYS A 173 8.72 -2.91 -27.89
CA LYS A 173 7.58 -2.05 -27.54
C LYS A 173 7.04 -2.27 -26.11
N GLU A 174 7.87 -2.82 -25.22
CA GLU A 174 7.58 -2.93 -23.80
C GLU A 174 8.28 -1.80 -23.06
N HIS A 175 7.58 -1.16 -22.14
CA HIS A 175 8.12 -0.12 -21.30
C HIS A 175 7.81 -0.41 -19.85
N PHE A 176 8.72 0.01 -18.99
CA PHE A 176 8.69 -0.22 -17.57
C PHE A 176 7.73 0.76 -16.87
N ILE A 177 6.89 0.26 -15.96
CA ILE A 177 5.91 1.06 -15.21
C ILE A 177 6.33 1.20 -13.75
N TRP A 178 6.62 0.08 -13.07
CA TRP A 178 6.97 0.09 -11.65
C TRP A 178 7.71 -1.18 -11.21
N VAL A 179 8.50 -1.10 -10.15
CA VAL A 179 9.11 -2.26 -9.47
C VAL A 179 9.19 -2.02 -7.98
N GLU A 180 8.97 -3.08 -7.21
CA GLU A 180 9.34 -3.10 -5.79
C GLU A 180 9.72 -4.50 -5.33
N GLN A 181 10.31 -4.59 -4.13
CA GLN A 181 10.50 -5.87 -3.45
C GLN A 181 9.15 -6.44 -3.00
N SER A 182 8.93 -7.72 -3.28
CA SER A 182 7.66 -8.41 -3.05
C SER A 182 7.92 -9.85 -2.62
N GLN A 183 6.89 -10.46 -2.07
CA GLN A 183 6.88 -11.90 -1.77
C GLN A 183 5.79 -12.58 -2.58
N LEU A 184 6.07 -13.77 -3.09
CA LEU A 184 5.11 -14.59 -3.84
C LEU A 184 4.50 -15.63 -2.90
N TYR A 185 3.17 -15.72 -2.88
CA TYR A 185 2.41 -16.73 -2.17
C TYR A 185 1.48 -17.48 -3.12
N GLU A 186 1.27 -18.77 -2.85
CA GLU A 186 0.31 -19.61 -3.59
C GLU A 186 -0.46 -20.53 -2.64
N PRO A 187 -1.73 -20.84 -2.95
CA PRO A 187 -2.49 -21.83 -2.21
C PRO A 187 -1.92 -23.23 -2.44
N ARG A 188 -1.57 -23.93 -1.35
CA ARG A 188 -1.19 -25.34 -1.37
C ARG A 188 -2.18 -26.16 -0.54
N ALA A 189 -2.59 -27.30 -1.11
CA ALA A 189 -3.36 -28.28 -0.39
C ALA A 189 -2.44 -28.95 0.63
N VAL A 190 -2.78 -28.84 1.90
CA VAL A 190 -2.18 -29.62 2.97
C VAL A 190 -3.15 -30.76 3.28
N ARG A 191 -2.60 -31.97 3.42
CA ARG A 191 -3.36 -33.16 3.78
C ARG A 191 -2.95 -33.54 5.19
N ASN A 192 -3.88 -33.45 6.12
CA ASN A 192 -3.66 -33.95 7.47
C ASN A 192 -4.26 -35.36 7.52
N TYR A 193 -3.41 -36.36 7.77
CA TYR A 193 -3.85 -37.72 8.01
C TYR A 193 -3.98 -37.93 9.51
N LYS A 194 -5.21 -38.05 10.00
CA LYS A 194 -5.50 -38.50 11.36
C LYS A 194 -6.07 -39.90 11.27
N GLY A 195 -5.27 -40.90 11.63
CA GLY A 195 -5.69 -42.29 11.60
C GLY A 195 -4.62 -43.22 12.16
N GLY A 196 -5.08 -44.31 12.77
CA GLY A 196 -4.25 -45.40 13.28
C GLY A 196 -4.54 -46.69 12.51
N SER A 197 -3.56 -47.57 12.45
CA SER A 197 -3.78 -48.95 12.00
C SER A 197 -4.02 -49.83 13.22
N VAL A 198 -5.16 -50.53 13.24
CA VAL A 198 -5.45 -51.54 14.26
C VAL A 198 -5.31 -52.92 13.62
N ARG A 199 -4.47 -53.76 14.22
CA ARG A 199 -4.33 -55.15 13.78
C ARG A 199 -5.51 -55.95 14.29
N VAL A 200 -6.27 -56.56 13.39
CA VAL A 200 -7.46 -57.35 13.73
C VAL A 200 -7.21 -58.85 13.64
N ALA A 201 -6.21 -59.28 12.87
CA ALA A 201 -5.75 -60.67 12.83
C ALA A 201 -4.28 -60.77 12.40
N LYS A 202 -3.70 -61.97 12.46
CA LYS A 202 -2.33 -62.23 12.00
C LYS A 202 -2.27 -62.05 10.48
N GLY A 203 -1.79 -60.88 10.04
CA GLY A 203 -1.68 -60.51 8.63
C GLY A 203 -2.79 -59.58 8.12
N ALA A 204 -3.75 -59.20 8.97
CA ALA A 204 -4.83 -58.29 8.61
C ALA A 204 -4.83 -57.02 9.48
N TYR A 205 -4.85 -55.87 8.82
CA TYR A 205 -4.92 -54.54 9.42
C TYR A 205 -6.17 -53.81 8.91
N ILE A 206 -6.86 -53.11 9.81
CA ILE A 206 -7.89 -52.14 9.43
C ILE A 206 -7.31 -50.75 9.59
N HIS A 207 -7.40 -49.95 8.53
CA HIS A 207 -7.00 -48.55 8.53
C HIS A 207 -8.22 -47.70 8.85
N LEU A 208 -8.24 -47.08 10.04
CA LEU A 208 -9.26 -46.12 10.44
C LEU A 208 -8.62 -44.73 10.39
N GLY A 209 -8.99 -43.93 9.40
CA GLY A 209 -8.50 -42.56 9.28
C GLY A 209 -9.39 -41.72 8.37
N GLN A 210 -9.56 -40.45 8.74
CA GLN A 210 -10.24 -39.44 7.93
C GLN A 210 -9.18 -38.48 7.38
N ALA A 211 -9.11 -38.38 6.05
CA ALA A 211 -8.23 -37.42 5.40
C ALA A 211 -8.99 -36.11 5.20
N GLU A 212 -8.61 -35.07 5.93
CA GLU A 212 -9.10 -33.72 5.67
C GLU A 212 -8.04 -32.96 4.85
N SER A 213 -8.49 -32.35 3.75
CA SER A 213 -7.66 -31.47 2.94
C SER A 213 -8.15 -30.04 3.08
N HIS A 214 -7.28 -29.16 3.56
CA HIS A 214 -7.52 -27.72 3.57
C HIS A 214 -6.47 -27.01 2.71
N GLN A 215 -6.83 -25.85 2.18
CA GLN A 215 -5.90 -24.99 1.46
C GLN A 215 -5.24 -24.03 2.43
N GLU A 216 -3.91 -24.02 2.44
CA GLU A 216 -3.12 -23.06 3.17
C GLU A 216 -2.36 -22.15 2.20
N MET A 217 -2.24 -20.88 2.58
CA MET A 217 -1.40 -19.92 1.89
C MET A 217 0.06 -20.18 2.23
N ARG A 218 0.86 -20.56 1.23
CA ARG A 218 2.28 -20.86 1.42
C ARG A 218 3.14 -19.78 0.78
N HIS A 219 4.11 -19.26 1.55
CA HIS A 219 5.21 -18.46 1.02
C HIS A 219 6.03 -19.30 0.04
N ILE A 220 6.24 -18.77 -1.16
CA ILE A 220 6.95 -19.46 -2.23
C ILE A 220 8.35 -18.90 -2.38
N ASP A 221 8.49 -17.58 -2.46
CA ASP A 221 9.78 -16.93 -2.69
C ASP A 221 9.74 -15.43 -2.35
N ASN A 222 10.92 -14.85 -2.16
CA ASN A 222 11.14 -13.40 -2.05
C ASN A 222 11.83 -12.91 -3.32
N GLY A 223 11.44 -11.74 -3.82
CA GLY A 223 11.99 -11.23 -5.07
C GLY A 223 11.53 -9.83 -5.41
N PHE A 224 11.58 -9.50 -6.69
CA PHE A 224 11.08 -8.25 -7.22
C PHE A 224 9.80 -8.49 -8.02
N LEU A 225 8.80 -7.65 -7.76
CA LEU A 225 7.59 -7.57 -8.58
C LEU A 225 7.71 -6.37 -9.51
N THR A 226 7.77 -6.65 -10.80
CA THR A 226 7.93 -5.69 -11.89
C THR A 226 6.63 -5.62 -12.70
N LEU A 227 6.10 -4.41 -12.87
CA LEU A 227 5.03 -4.11 -13.80
C LEU A 227 5.59 -3.42 -15.04
N THR A 228 5.23 -3.96 -16.20
CA THR A 228 5.41 -3.29 -17.49
C THR A 228 4.06 -3.00 -18.11
N ASN A 229 4.06 -2.31 -19.24
CA ASN A 229 2.83 -2.14 -20.03
C ASN A 229 2.31 -3.42 -20.67
N LYS A 230 2.97 -4.58 -20.53
CA LYS A 230 2.51 -5.85 -21.13
C LYS A 230 2.40 -6.98 -20.13
N ARG A 231 3.22 -6.97 -19.08
CA ARG A 231 3.42 -8.11 -18.19
C ARG A 231 3.52 -7.68 -16.73
N LEU A 232 3.00 -8.52 -15.85
CA LEU A 232 3.31 -8.54 -14.43
C LEU A 232 4.31 -9.68 -14.19
N ILE A 233 5.50 -9.33 -13.72
CA ILE A 233 6.62 -10.27 -13.61
C ILE A 233 7.10 -10.30 -12.17
N PHE A 234 7.12 -11.48 -11.58
CA PHE A 234 7.81 -11.73 -10.33
C PHE A 234 9.12 -12.44 -10.61
N SER A 235 10.23 -11.88 -10.13
CA SER A 235 11.57 -12.44 -10.26
C SER A 235 12.12 -12.74 -8.87
N GLY A 236 11.98 -13.99 -8.44
CA GLY A 236 12.59 -14.53 -7.22
C GLY A 236 13.87 -15.31 -7.51
N GLY A 237 14.57 -15.73 -6.45
CA GLY A 237 15.78 -16.54 -6.58
C GLY A 237 15.52 -17.99 -6.97
N GLN A 238 14.37 -18.54 -6.56
CA GLN A 238 13.96 -19.93 -6.82
C GLN A 238 12.77 -20.02 -7.77
N ARG A 239 11.87 -19.04 -7.73
CA ARG A 239 10.64 -19.02 -8.52
C ARG A 239 10.44 -17.68 -9.17
N SER A 240 10.12 -17.74 -10.46
CA SER A 240 9.69 -16.58 -11.24
C SER A 240 8.29 -16.82 -11.79
N SER A 241 7.52 -15.75 -11.91
CA SER A 241 6.22 -15.76 -12.55
C SER A 241 6.18 -14.69 -13.63
N ASN A 242 5.62 -15.03 -14.78
CA ASN A 242 5.47 -14.10 -15.90
C ASN A 242 4.02 -14.15 -16.36
N ILE A 243 3.29 -13.06 -16.14
CA ILE A 243 1.85 -12.98 -16.38
C ILE A 243 1.62 -11.90 -17.43
N ASP A 244 1.16 -12.30 -18.62
CA ASP A 244 0.66 -11.33 -19.59
C ASP A 244 -0.58 -10.65 -19.03
N LEU A 245 -0.62 -9.31 -19.07
CA LEU A 245 -1.71 -8.53 -18.47
C LEU A 245 -3.08 -8.87 -19.07
N LYS A 246 -3.12 -9.26 -20.36
CA LYS A 246 -4.34 -9.69 -21.05
C LYS A 246 -4.97 -10.96 -20.50
N ARG A 247 -4.19 -11.79 -19.80
CA ARG A 247 -4.66 -13.04 -19.19
C ARG A 247 -5.15 -12.86 -17.77
N ILE A 248 -5.08 -11.65 -17.21
CA ILE A 248 -5.58 -11.38 -15.86
C ILE A 248 -7.10 -11.29 -15.91
N ILE A 249 -7.78 -12.21 -15.22
CA ILE A 249 -9.25 -12.25 -15.15
C ILE A 249 -9.76 -11.27 -14.12
N ASN A 250 -9.17 -11.29 -12.92
CA ASN A 250 -9.51 -10.36 -11.86
C ASN A 250 -8.35 -10.13 -10.90
N ILE A 251 -8.46 -9.03 -10.15
CA ILE A 251 -7.52 -8.62 -9.11
C ILE A 251 -8.32 -8.42 -7.83
N THR A 252 -7.87 -9.00 -6.72
CA THR A 252 -8.45 -8.78 -5.38
C THR A 252 -7.41 -8.13 -4.49
N VAL A 253 -7.73 -6.98 -3.91
CA VAL A 253 -6.80 -6.19 -3.07
C VAL A 253 -6.98 -6.51 -1.60
N TYR A 254 -5.88 -6.69 -0.89
CA TYR A 254 -5.81 -6.89 0.56
C TYR A 254 -4.94 -5.81 1.21
N SER A 255 -4.93 -5.75 2.53
CA SER A 255 -4.14 -4.73 3.25
C SER A 255 -2.62 -4.84 3.06
N ASP A 256 -2.13 -6.02 2.69
CA ASP A 256 -0.72 -6.41 2.65
C ASP A 256 -0.27 -6.96 1.30
N GLY A 257 -1.16 -6.92 0.30
CA GLY A 257 -0.86 -7.41 -1.03
C GLY A 257 -2.09 -7.46 -1.91
N PHE A 258 -1.97 -8.16 -3.03
CA PHE A 258 -3.09 -8.44 -3.92
C PHE A 258 -3.00 -9.85 -4.49
N LYS A 259 -4.16 -10.37 -4.87
CA LYS A 259 -4.33 -11.66 -5.55
C LYS A 259 -4.68 -11.42 -7.00
N VAL A 260 -4.09 -12.22 -7.88
CA VAL A 260 -4.40 -12.25 -9.31
C VAL A 260 -4.93 -13.63 -9.68
N ASN A 261 -6.10 -13.67 -10.30
CA ASN A 261 -6.59 -14.84 -11.01
C ASN A 261 -6.23 -14.73 -12.49
N ILE A 262 -5.66 -15.80 -13.04
CA ILE A 262 -5.06 -15.82 -14.38
C ILE A 262 -5.80 -16.84 -15.23
N GLU A 263 -6.10 -16.48 -16.47
CA GLU A 263 -6.70 -17.36 -17.47
C GLU A 263 -5.86 -18.62 -17.68
N ASN A 264 -6.53 -19.78 -17.80
CA ASN A 264 -5.90 -21.09 -17.97
C ASN A 264 -4.92 -21.46 -16.84
N ARG A 265 -5.11 -20.90 -15.64
CA ARG A 265 -4.38 -21.28 -14.43
C ARG A 265 -5.38 -21.51 -13.28
N GLN A 266 -5.38 -22.72 -12.74
CA GLN A 266 -6.29 -23.08 -11.65
C GLN A 266 -5.97 -22.37 -10.33
N LYS A 267 -4.69 -22.12 -10.05
CA LYS A 267 -4.25 -21.52 -8.79
C LYS A 267 -3.98 -20.03 -8.94
N PRO A 268 -4.63 -19.16 -8.14
CA PRO A 268 -4.26 -17.76 -8.07
C PRO A 268 -2.84 -17.57 -7.55
N GLN A 269 -2.27 -16.41 -7.85
CA GLN A 269 -1.03 -15.94 -7.24
C GLN A 269 -1.31 -14.73 -6.36
N PHE A 270 -0.58 -14.65 -5.26
CA PHE A 270 -0.67 -13.56 -4.31
C PHE A 270 0.69 -12.90 -4.19
N PHE A 271 0.70 -11.57 -4.23
CA PHE A 271 1.90 -10.76 -4.15
C PHE A 271 1.79 -9.84 -2.95
N ALA A 272 2.72 -9.96 -2.01
CA ALA A 272 2.79 -9.04 -0.88
C ALA A 272 3.46 -7.73 -1.32
N THR A 273 2.82 -6.61 -1.01
CA THR A 273 3.25 -5.27 -1.46
C THR A 273 3.13 -4.27 -0.33
N ASN A 274 3.96 -3.24 -0.35
CA ASN A 274 3.90 -2.19 0.66
C ASN A 274 2.65 -1.30 0.50
N ASP A 275 2.14 -1.19 -0.72
CA ASP A 275 1.00 -0.33 -1.06
C ASP A 275 0.08 -1.00 -2.08
N SER A 276 -0.82 -1.85 -1.59
CA SER A 276 -1.72 -2.63 -2.43
C SER A 276 -2.69 -1.76 -3.26
N GLU A 277 -3.09 -0.59 -2.75
CA GLU A 277 -4.00 0.31 -3.48
C GLU A 277 -3.30 0.96 -4.68
N PHE A 278 -2.02 1.33 -4.51
CA PHE A 278 -1.18 1.84 -5.58
C PHE A 278 -0.99 0.80 -6.68
N TRP A 279 -0.63 -0.44 -6.32
CA TRP A 279 -0.52 -1.55 -7.27
C TRP A 279 -1.81 -1.82 -8.02
N HIS A 280 -2.94 -1.82 -7.31
CA HIS A 280 -4.24 -1.99 -7.94
C HIS A 280 -4.55 -0.90 -8.97
N ALA A 281 -4.28 0.37 -8.64
CA ALA A 281 -4.49 1.48 -9.56
C ALA A 281 -3.62 1.36 -10.82
N LEU A 282 -2.34 1.03 -10.67
CA LEU A 282 -1.42 0.80 -11.78
C LEU A 282 -1.86 -0.38 -12.66
N LEU A 283 -2.17 -1.53 -12.06
CA LEU A 283 -2.59 -2.72 -12.80
C LEU A 283 -3.89 -2.46 -13.56
N THR A 284 -4.87 -1.82 -12.93
CA THR A 284 -6.14 -1.45 -13.58
C THR A 284 -5.88 -0.58 -14.81
N GLY A 285 -5.04 0.44 -14.67
CA GLY A 285 -4.65 1.32 -15.77
C GLY A 285 -3.92 0.58 -16.89
N ALA A 286 -2.92 -0.22 -16.53
CA ALA A 286 -2.11 -0.96 -17.48
C ALA A 286 -2.95 -1.99 -18.26
N ILE A 287 -3.86 -2.71 -17.61
CA ILE A 287 -4.77 -3.66 -18.27
C ILE A 287 -5.72 -2.92 -19.23
N LYS A 288 -6.26 -1.78 -18.80
CA LYS A 288 -7.16 -0.97 -19.64
C LYS A 288 -6.51 -0.51 -20.94
N ASN A 289 -5.22 -0.14 -20.91
CA ASN A 289 -4.49 0.24 -22.12
C ASN A 289 -4.16 -0.93 -23.06
N ASN A 290 -4.34 -2.17 -22.60
CA ASN A 290 -4.07 -3.39 -23.39
C ASN A 290 -5.33 -4.06 -23.95
N SER A 291 -6.52 -3.58 -23.55
CA SER A 291 -7.83 -4.05 -24.01
C SER A 291 -8.24 -3.26 -25.25
#